data_AF-G7W6V9-F1
#
_entry.id   AF-G7W6V9-F1
#
_cell.length_a   1.000
_cell.length_b   1.000
_cell.length_c   1.000
_cell.angle_alpha   90.00
_cell.angle_beta   90.00
_cell.angle_gamma   90.00
#
_symmetry.space_group_name_H-M   'P 1'
#
loop_
_entity.id
_entity.type
_entity.pdbx_description
1 polymer ?
#
loop_
_entity_poly.entity_id
_entity_poly.type
_entity_poly.pdbx_seq_one_letter_code
_entity_poly.pdbx_strand_id
1 'polypeptide(L)'
;MENNIFRKSSLERLSSPERLNEYIKITSPGIWSVLLGCLALLIAVVFWGFYGSIPDSVKANGVIFPQNGVTSVIPASGGRISDMRVKVGDFVEAGQIIAVIPQEDIIKQVTELKSNARADEKSISALDNEYESRSLVVSPVSGIVLSAKTVNETVSATEAVARIVKQEQYANDKQIICYIPASTAKKLKEGMEVQVSPDFAPREEYGYMLGNITNIGTYPVSEADVLSAVGSQQYAEGLLPKENSVELRVNLTIDPDSPNKIKWSNPKGENLQLTIGTDCNMVIVIKNYKPYELVF
;
A
#
# COMPACT_ATOMS: atom_id res chain seq x y z
N MET A 1 39.82 -83.12 -58.18
CA MET A 1 38.50 -82.56 -58.51
C MET A 1 37.51 -83.23 -57.57
N GLU A 2 37.23 -82.59 -56.44
CA GLU A 2 35.92 -81.97 -56.13
C GLU A 2 34.82 -83.04 -55.94
N ASN A 3 34.15 -83.18 -54.80
CA ASN A 3 33.42 -82.10 -54.14
C ASN A 3 33.07 -82.43 -52.67
N ASN A 4 33.46 -81.53 -51.76
CA ASN A 4 32.99 -81.45 -50.37
C ASN A 4 31.59 -80.82 -50.38
N ILE A 5 30.57 -81.61 -50.69
CA ILE A 5 29.17 -81.18 -50.69
C ILE A 5 28.54 -81.72 -49.40
N PHE A 6 28.24 -80.79 -48.49
CA PHE A 6 27.72 -80.95 -47.13
C PHE A 6 28.70 -81.48 -46.09
N ARG A 7 29.10 -80.57 -45.19
CA ARG A 7 28.96 -80.69 -43.72
C ARG A 7 30.07 -79.88 -43.05
N LYS A 8 29.74 -78.65 -42.65
CA LYS A 8 30.36 -77.95 -41.51
C LYS A 8 29.48 -76.82 -40.97
N SER A 9 28.71 -76.13 -41.81
CA SER A 9 27.86 -75.00 -41.36
C SER A 9 26.47 -75.37 -40.81
N SER A 10 26.12 -76.66 -40.72
CA SER A 10 24.81 -77.11 -40.22
C SER A 10 24.87 -77.95 -38.94
N LEU A 11 26.07 -78.28 -38.45
CA LEU A 11 26.24 -79.11 -37.25
C LEU A 11 26.61 -78.33 -35.98
N GLU A 12 26.92 -77.04 -36.08
CA GLU A 12 27.17 -76.17 -34.92
C GLU A 12 25.91 -75.46 -34.41
N ARG A 13 24.75 -75.67 -35.03
CA ARG A 13 23.47 -75.04 -34.62
C ARG A 13 22.61 -75.88 -33.68
N LEU A 14 23.05 -77.06 -33.24
CA LEU A 14 22.19 -78.03 -32.52
C LEU A 14 22.67 -78.43 -31.11
N SER A 15 23.66 -77.75 -30.54
CA SER A 15 24.11 -78.05 -29.17
C SER A 15 24.53 -76.78 -28.42
N SER A 16 23.59 -75.85 -28.26
CA SER A 16 23.64 -74.86 -27.18
C SER A 16 22.20 -74.52 -26.78
N PRO A 17 21.61 -75.32 -25.88
CA PRO A 17 20.37 -74.94 -25.23
C PRO A 17 20.65 -73.73 -24.33
N GLU A 18 19.67 -72.85 -24.19
CA GLU A 18 19.65 -71.76 -23.21
C GLU A 18 20.67 -70.62 -23.39
N ARG A 19 20.37 -69.74 -24.34
CA ARG A 19 20.47 -68.29 -24.08
C ARG A 19 19.26 -67.78 -23.27
N LEU A 20 18.72 -68.60 -22.36
CA LEU A 20 17.81 -68.15 -21.30
C LEU A 20 18.58 -67.71 -20.04
N ASN A 21 19.87 -68.09 -19.94
CA ASN A 21 20.74 -67.85 -18.80
C ASN A 21 21.91 -66.90 -19.13
N GLU A 22 21.76 -66.05 -20.16
CA GLU A 22 22.51 -64.81 -20.13
C GLU A 22 21.82 -63.99 -19.05
N TYR A 23 22.25 -64.19 -17.80
CA TYR A 23 21.99 -63.25 -16.73
C TYR A 23 22.38 -61.91 -17.33
N ILE A 24 21.38 -61.14 -17.75
CA ILE A 24 21.54 -59.70 -17.93
C ILE A 24 22.27 -59.34 -16.64
N LYS A 25 23.52 -58.86 -16.74
CA LYS A 25 24.20 -58.25 -15.61
C LYS A 25 23.43 -56.96 -15.32
N ILE A 26 22.21 -57.11 -14.81
CA ILE A 26 21.38 -56.06 -14.25
C ILE A 26 22.15 -55.70 -13.00
N THR A 27 22.63 -54.46 -12.93
CA THR A 27 23.50 -53.89 -11.89
C THR A 27 25.01 -54.15 -12.04
N SER A 28 25.62 -53.45 -13.01
CA SER A 28 27.03 -53.03 -12.86
C SER A 28 27.17 -52.12 -11.61
N PRO A 29 28.33 -52.08 -10.92
CA PRO A 29 28.52 -51.28 -9.70
C PRO A 29 28.23 -49.78 -9.88
N GLY A 30 28.35 -49.23 -11.10
CA GLY A 30 27.98 -47.85 -11.42
C GLY A 30 26.47 -47.59 -11.49
N ILE A 31 25.64 -48.61 -11.70
CA ILE A 31 24.17 -48.46 -11.67
C ILE A 31 23.69 -48.24 -10.22
N TRP A 32 24.37 -48.81 -9.22
CA TRP A 32 24.02 -48.61 -7.81
C TRP A 32 24.25 -47.16 -7.36
N SER A 33 25.28 -46.47 -7.84
CA SER A 33 25.49 -45.05 -7.51
C SER A 33 24.44 -44.16 -8.18
N VAL A 34 24.06 -44.46 -9.43
CA VAL A 34 22.95 -43.77 -10.11
C VAL A 34 21.62 -44.00 -9.37
N LEU A 35 21.36 -45.25 -8.95
CA LEU A 35 20.13 -45.62 -8.24
C LEU A 35 20.07 -45.00 -6.84
N LEU A 36 21.18 -44.98 -6.12
CA LEU A 36 21.31 -44.29 -4.83
C LEU A 36 21.16 -42.77 -4.99
N GLY A 37 21.72 -42.18 -6.06
CA GLY A 37 21.53 -40.77 -6.39
C GLY A 37 20.07 -40.42 -6.67
N CYS A 38 19.38 -41.24 -7.48
CA CYS A 38 17.93 -41.10 -7.70
C CYS A 38 17.13 -41.27 -6.42
N LEU A 39 17.48 -42.24 -5.56
CA LEU A 39 16.82 -42.44 -4.28
C LEU A 39 17.03 -41.24 -3.34
N ALA A 40 18.25 -40.72 -3.26
CA ALA A 40 18.55 -39.53 -2.48
C ALA A 40 17.79 -38.29 -2.98
N LEU A 41 17.66 -38.13 -4.30
CA LEU A 41 16.88 -37.06 -4.91
C LEU A 41 15.38 -37.20 -4.58
N LEU A 42 14.83 -38.41 -4.65
CA LEU A 42 13.45 -38.68 -4.24
C LEU A 42 13.23 -38.37 -2.75
N ILE A 43 14.14 -38.77 -1.88
CA ILE A 43 14.08 -38.45 -0.44
C ILE A 43 14.14 -36.93 -0.24
N ALA A 44 15.00 -36.21 -0.97
CA ALA A 44 15.09 -34.77 -0.89
C ALA A 44 13.80 -34.07 -1.33
N VAL A 45 13.15 -34.54 -2.40
CA VAL A 45 11.85 -34.02 -2.86
C VAL A 45 10.75 -34.30 -1.83
N VAL A 46 10.71 -35.51 -1.25
CA VAL A 46 9.75 -35.86 -0.19
C VAL A 46 9.99 -34.99 1.04
N PHE A 47 11.24 -34.88 1.48
CA PHE A 47 11.61 -34.04 2.62
C PHE A 47 11.23 -32.57 2.39
N TRP A 48 11.52 -32.02 1.21
CA TRP A 48 11.08 -30.69 0.82
C TRP A 48 9.56 -30.58 0.73
N GLY A 49 8.85 -31.64 0.33
CA GLY A 49 7.38 -31.68 0.32
C GLY A 49 6.75 -31.57 1.72
N PHE A 50 7.41 -32.13 2.74
CA PHE A 50 6.97 -32.09 4.14
C PHE A 50 7.41 -30.83 4.90
N TYR A 51 8.61 -30.34 4.62
CA TYR A 51 9.24 -29.23 5.34
C TYR A 51 9.22 -27.89 4.57
N GLY A 52 8.98 -27.93 3.27
CA GLY A 52 8.81 -26.73 2.46
C GLY A 52 7.55 -25.97 2.86
N SER A 53 7.55 -24.67 2.57
CA SER A 53 6.36 -23.82 2.70
C SER A 53 6.20 -23.02 1.41
N ILE A 54 4.98 -23.01 0.88
CA ILE A 54 4.58 -22.21 -0.27
C ILE A 54 3.57 -21.19 0.26
N PRO A 55 3.93 -19.90 0.32
CA PRO A 55 3.03 -18.86 0.77
C PRO A 55 1.95 -18.61 -0.29
N ASP A 56 0.68 -18.80 0.08
CA ASP A 56 -0.44 -18.28 -0.69
C ASP A 56 -0.56 -16.78 -0.38
N SER A 57 -0.38 -15.97 -1.41
CA SER A 57 -0.28 -14.53 -1.27
C SER A 57 -1.03 -13.79 -2.35
N VAL A 58 -1.57 -12.63 -1.97
CA VAL A 58 -2.24 -11.71 -2.88
C VAL A 58 -1.34 -10.51 -3.07
N LYS A 59 -1.08 -10.17 -4.34
CA LYS A 59 -0.40 -8.92 -4.69
C LYS A 59 -1.42 -7.81 -4.84
N ALA A 60 -1.11 -6.65 -4.27
CA ALA A 60 -1.92 -5.43 -4.37
C ALA A 60 -1.01 -4.22 -4.47
N ASN A 61 -1.50 -3.15 -5.10
CA ASN A 61 -0.81 -1.87 -5.15
C ASN A 61 -1.56 -0.90 -4.24
N GLY A 62 -0.83 -0.17 -3.41
CA GLY A 62 -1.40 0.80 -2.49
C GLY A 62 -0.56 2.05 -2.40
N VAL A 63 -1.08 3.06 -1.73
CA VAL A 63 -0.39 4.31 -1.48
C VAL A 63 -0.22 4.52 0.01
N ILE A 64 0.92 5.08 0.43
CA ILE A 64 1.08 5.56 1.80
C ILE A 64 0.17 6.75 2.01
N PHE A 65 -0.72 6.65 2.99
CA PHE A 65 -1.71 7.66 3.30
C PHE A 65 -1.94 7.81 4.81
N PRO A 66 -2.24 9.01 5.31
CA PRO A 66 -2.52 9.22 6.72
C PRO A 66 -3.77 8.49 7.24
N GLN A 67 -3.69 7.96 8.46
CA GLN A 67 -4.76 7.22 9.16
C GLN A 67 -6.01 8.06 9.36
N ASN A 68 -5.85 9.34 9.67
CA ASN A 68 -6.94 10.24 10.01
C ASN A 68 -7.57 10.90 8.77
N GLY A 69 -7.18 10.47 7.56
CA GLY A 69 -7.66 11.05 6.30
C GLY A 69 -7.26 12.51 6.12
N VAL A 70 -7.89 13.15 5.14
CA VAL A 70 -7.67 14.56 4.81
C VAL A 70 -8.86 15.38 5.29
N THR A 71 -8.59 16.39 6.11
CA THR A 71 -9.59 17.39 6.48
C THR A 71 -9.53 18.55 5.50
N SER A 72 -10.65 18.81 4.83
CA SER A 72 -10.78 19.97 3.96
C SER A 72 -11.19 21.19 4.78
N VAL A 73 -10.44 22.29 4.65
CA VAL A 73 -10.75 23.56 5.31
C VAL A 73 -11.56 24.41 4.36
N ILE A 74 -12.85 24.55 4.66
CA ILE A 74 -13.82 25.30 3.86
C ILE A 74 -14.05 26.65 4.55
N PRO A 75 -14.06 27.78 3.82
CA PRO A 75 -14.24 29.08 4.43
C PRO A 75 -15.72 29.30 4.79
N ALA A 76 -15.98 30.05 5.86
CA ALA A 76 -17.34 30.36 6.31
C ALA A 76 -18.11 31.22 5.29
N SER A 77 -17.41 31.95 4.42
CA SER A 77 -17.98 32.79 3.38
C SER A 77 -17.05 32.80 2.17
N GLY A 78 -17.63 32.86 0.97
CA GLY A 78 -16.86 32.99 -0.25
C GLY A 78 -16.20 34.36 -0.37
N GLY A 79 -15.15 34.46 -1.16
CA GLY A 79 -14.43 35.70 -1.39
C GLY A 79 -13.05 35.49 -2.01
N ARG A 80 -12.31 36.57 -2.17
CA ARG A 80 -10.94 36.52 -2.68
C ARG A 80 -9.96 36.36 -1.53
N ILE A 81 -9.03 35.42 -1.66
CA ILE A 81 -7.97 35.20 -0.68
C ILE A 81 -7.01 36.39 -0.73
N SER A 82 -6.96 37.16 0.37
CA SER A 82 -6.06 38.31 0.50
C SER A 82 -4.68 37.91 0.97
N ASP A 83 -4.60 36.90 1.84
CA ASP A 83 -3.34 36.41 2.39
C ASP A 83 -3.43 34.90 2.63
N MET A 84 -2.36 34.19 2.30
CA MET A 84 -2.22 32.74 2.51
C MET A 84 -0.96 32.52 3.34
N ARG A 85 -1.15 32.13 4.59
CA ARG A 85 -0.09 32.07 5.61
C ARG A 85 0.63 30.72 5.68
N VAL A 86 0.19 29.76 4.88
CA VAL A 86 0.70 28.39 4.89
C VAL A 86 1.05 27.93 3.48
N LYS A 87 2.03 27.03 3.39
CA LYS A 87 2.43 26.38 2.15
C LYS A 87 2.21 24.88 2.24
N VAL A 88 2.16 24.23 1.09
CA VAL A 88 2.16 22.77 1.00
C VAL A 88 3.40 22.21 1.70
N GLY A 89 3.19 21.30 2.63
CA GLY A 89 4.23 20.69 3.47
C GLY A 89 4.42 21.33 4.85
N ASP A 90 3.82 22.50 5.13
CA ASP A 90 3.92 23.13 6.45
C ASP A 90 3.08 22.37 7.49
N PHE A 91 3.59 22.28 8.72
CA PHE A 91 2.81 21.82 9.86
C PHE A 91 1.99 22.97 10.44
N VAL A 92 0.72 22.71 10.72
CA VAL A 92 -0.24 23.67 11.29
C VAL A 92 -0.90 23.10 12.53
N GLU A 93 -1.25 23.97 13.48
CA GLU A 93 -1.98 23.61 14.69
C GLU A 93 -3.48 23.89 14.55
N ALA A 94 -4.32 23.16 15.29
CA ALA A 94 -5.74 23.44 15.39
C ALA A 94 -5.96 24.87 15.91
N GLY A 95 -6.77 25.66 15.19
CA GLY A 95 -7.02 27.07 15.46
C GLY A 95 -6.02 28.04 14.80
N GLN A 96 -4.95 27.55 14.17
CA GLN A 96 -4.00 28.40 13.46
C GLN A 96 -4.64 29.04 12.23
N ILE A 97 -4.42 30.34 12.03
CA ILE A 97 -4.89 31.08 10.85
C ILE A 97 -4.10 30.65 9.63
N ILE A 98 -4.79 30.08 8.65
CA ILE A 98 -4.18 29.59 7.40
C ILE A 98 -4.37 30.59 6.24
N ALA A 99 -5.50 31.29 6.20
CA ALA A 99 -5.80 32.24 5.14
C ALA A 99 -6.72 33.37 5.63
N VAL A 100 -6.72 34.48 4.92
CA VAL A 100 -7.58 35.64 5.19
C VAL A 100 -8.41 35.96 3.95
N ILE A 101 -9.72 35.97 4.10
CA ILE A 101 -10.70 36.30 3.05
C ILE A 101 -11.49 37.54 3.51
N PRO A 102 -11.14 38.75 3.05
CA PRO A 102 -11.83 39.96 3.49
C PRO A 102 -13.29 39.97 3.06
N GLN A 103 -14.18 40.36 3.97
CA GLN A 103 -15.59 40.56 3.70
C GLN A 103 -15.87 42.07 3.55
N GLU A 104 -15.89 42.55 2.31
CA GLU A 104 -16.08 43.99 2.00
C GLU A 104 -17.39 44.54 2.57
N ASP A 105 -18.45 43.73 2.58
CA ASP A 105 -19.77 44.13 3.08
C ASP A 105 -19.77 44.41 4.58
N ILE A 106 -18.99 43.62 5.35
CA ILE A 106 -18.86 43.79 6.79
C ILE A 106 -17.96 44.99 7.08
N ILE A 107 -16.88 45.19 6.31
CA ILE A 107 -15.99 46.35 6.45
C ILE A 107 -16.76 47.66 6.23
N LYS A 108 -17.65 47.71 5.24
CA LYS A 108 -18.51 48.89 5.00
C LYS A 108 -19.43 49.16 6.18
N GLN A 109 -20.13 48.14 6.68
CA GLN A 109 -21.01 48.29 7.84
C GLN A 109 -20.28 48.71 9.12
N VAL A 110 -19.10 48.13 9.39
CA VAL A 110 -18.26 48.51 10.53
C VAL A 110 -17.82 49.98 10.41
N THR A 111 -17.45 50.42 9.21
CA THR A 111 -17.01 51.81 8.97
C THR A 111 -18.16 52.80 9.12
N GLU A 112 -19.35 52.47 8.59
CA GLU A 112 -20.56 53.27 8.75
C GLU A 112 -20.98 53.39 10.22
N LEU A 113 -20.97 52.27 10.96
CA LEU A 113 -21.29 52.26 12.39
C LEU A 113 -20.26 53.06 13.20
N LYS A 114 -18.95 52.88 12.95
CA LYS A 114 -17.90 53.66 13.63
C LYS A 114 -18.00 55.16 13.34
N SER A 115 -18.55 55.57 12.20
CA SER A 115 -18.78 56.97 11.86
C SER A 115 -19.97 57.62 12.60
N ASN A 116 -20.88 56.82 13.15
CA ASN A 116 -22.05 57.30 13.88
C ASN A 116 -21.71 57.59 15.35
N ALA A 117 -21.83 58.86 15.77
CA ALA A 117 -21.50 59.32 17.13
C ALA A 117 -22.36 58.72 18.28
N ARG A 118 -23.36 57.89 17.97
CA ARG A 118 -24.21 57.16 18.93
C ARG A 118 -24.08 55.65 18.83
N ALA A 119 -23.05 55.15 18.12
CA ALA A 119 -22.88 53.72 17.97
C ALA A 119 -22.60 53.06 19.32
N ASP A 120 -23.44 52.11 19.69
CA ASP A 120 -23.23 51.28 20.87
C ASP A 120 -21.97 50.45 20.67
N GLU A 121 -21.02 50.54 21.61
CA GLU A 121 -19.76 49.76 21.58
C GLU A 121 -20.04 48.26 21.42
N LYS A 122 -21.13 47.76 22.03
CA LYS A 122 -21.56 46.36 21.93
C LYS A 122 -21.84 45.93 20.49
N SER A 123 -22.45 46.80 19.69
CA SER A 123 -22.75 46.54 18.29
C SER A 123 -21.47 46.52 17.46
N ILE A 124 -20.53 47.44 17.73
CA ILE A 124 -19.24 47.47 17.05
C ILE A 124 -18.44 46.19 17.36
N SER A 125 -18.36 45.79 18.63
CA SER A 125 -17.67 44.56 19.03
C SER A 125 -18.32 43.30 18.42
N ALA A 126 -19.65 43.27 18.29
CA ALA A 126 -20.34 42.16 17.64
C ALA A 126 -19.98 42.05 16.15
N LEU A 127 -19.96 43.17 15.42
CA LEU A 127 -19.55 43.16 14.01
C LEU A 127 -18.05 42.87 13.83
N ASP A 128 -17.18 43.38 14.70
CA ASP A 128 -15.74 43.09 14.64
C ASP A 128 -15.49 41.57 14.87
N ASN A 129 -16.19 40.93 15.82
CA ASN A 129 -16.14 39.47 16.01
C ASN A 129 -16.73 38.69 14.81
N GLU A 130 -17.81 39.18 14.22
CA GLU A 130 -18.39 38.58 13.02
C GLU A 130 -17.43 38.68 11.82
N TYR A 131 -16.74 39.81 11.68
CA TYR A 131 -15.69 39.98 10.69
C TYR A 131 -14.55 38.98 10.91
N GLU A 132 -14.02 38.87 12.12
CA GLU A 132 -12.93 37.93 12.42
C GLU A 132 -13.34 36.48 12.13
N SER A 133 -14.51 36.06 12.59
CA SER A 133 -14.99 34.68 12.40
C SER A 133 -15.27 34.31 10.94
N ARG A 134 -15.69 35.28 10.11
CA ARG A 134 -15.97 35.04 8.67
C ARG A 134 -14.76 35.29 7.78
N SER A 135 -13.83 36.15 8.20
CA SER A 135 -12.67 36.54 7.40
C SER A 135 -11.44 35.67 7.66
N LEU A 136 -11.26 35.20 8.89
CA LEU A 136 -10.14 34.34 9.25
C LEU A 136 -10.50 32.89 8.99
N VAL A 137 -9.78 32.27 8.06
CA VAL A 137 -9.85 30.84 7.82
C VAL A 137 -8.82 30.19 8.74
N VAL A 138 -9.29 29.38 9.69
CA VAL A 138 -8.45 28.66 10.65
C VAL A 138 -8.43 27.17 10.37
N SER A 139 -7.34 26.49 10.74
CA SER A 139 -7.27 25.05 10.67
C SER A 139 -8.18 24.40 11.73
N PRO A 140 -9.06 23.45 11.38
CA PRO A 140 -9.85 22.70 12.36
C PRO A 140 -9.03 21.60 13.07
N VAL A 141 -7.87 21.22 12.54
CA VAL A 141 -7.04 20.09 13.03
C VAL A 141 -5.55 20.44 13.03
N SER A 142 -4.78 19.84 13.94
CA SER A 142 -3.32 19.90 13.86
C SER A 142 -2.81 18.88 12.83
N GLY A 143 -1.87 19.27 11.96
CA GLY A 143 -1.48 18.43 10.83
C GLY A 143 -0.56 19.06 9.80
N ILE A 144 -0.28 18.33 8.71
CA ILE A 144 0.51 18.83 7.57
C ILE A 144 -0.42 19.29 6.46
N VAL A 145 -0.13 20.45 5.86
CA VAL A 145 -0.85 20.99 4.70
C VAL A 145 -0.53 20.19 3.44
N LEU A 146 -1.52 19.48 2.89
CA LEU A 146 -1.39 18.68 1.65
C LEU A 146 -1.57 19.53 0.40
N SER A 147 -2.53 20.46 0.42
CA SER A 147 -2.77 21.41 -0.66
C SER A 147 -3.25 22.72 -0.09
N ALA A 148 -2.83 23.85 -0.65
CA ALA A 148 -3.33 25.17 -0.31
C ALA A 148 -3.58 25.98 -1.58
N LYS A 149 -4.65 26.78 -1.57
CA LYS A 149 -4.97 27.76 -2.63
C LYS A 149 -3.95 28.90 -2.66
N THR A 150 -3.97 29.67 -3.74
CA THR A 150 -3.02 30.79 -3.91
C THR A 150 -3.64 32.14 -3.52
N VAL A 151 -2.79 33.11 -3.20
CA VAL A 151 -3.22 34.49 -2.95
C VAL A 151 -3.85 35.07 -4.22
N ASN A 152 -4.90 35.88 -4.07
CA ASN A 152 -5.75 36.45 -5.11
C ASN A 152 -6.69 35.48 -5.84
N GLU A 153 -6.72 34.21 -5.44
CA GLU A 153 -7.71 33.26 -5.95
C GLU A 153 -9.08 33.50 -5.29
N THR A 154 -10.15 33.37 -6.07
CA THR A 154 -11.52 33.48 -5.57
C THR A 154 -12.04 32.09 -5.21
N VAL A 155 -12.53 31.94 -3.99
CA VAL A 155 -13.06 30.67 -3.47
C VAL A 155 -14.51 30.84 -3.03
N SER A 156 -15.30 29.79 -3.22
CA SER A 156 -16.67 29.70 -2.71
C SER A 156 -16.69 29.21 -1.25
N ALA A 157 -17.78 29.46 -0.52
CA ALA A 157 -18.05 28.87 0.80
C ALA A 157 -18.24 27.33 0.76
N THR A 158 -18.15 26.71 -0.41
CA THR A 158 -18.22 25.25 -0.62
C THR A 158 -16.89 24.65 -1.07
N GLU A 159 -15.91 25.50 -1.38
CA GLU A 159 -14.61 25.06 -1.91
C GLU A 159 -13.57 25.05 -0.80
N ALA A 160 -12.73 24.02 -0.77
CA ALA A 160 -11.66 23.93 0.21
C ALA A 160 -10.54 24.93 -0.12
N VAL A 161 -10.19 25.80 0.84
CA VAL A 161 -9.04 26.71 0.76
C VAL A 161 -7.74 25.96 0.96
N ALA A 162 -7.75 24.99 1.87
CA ALA A 162 -6.63 24.10 2.12
C ALA A 162 -7.12 22.70 2.48
N ARG A 163 -6.24 21.72 2.31
CA ARG A 163 -6.44 20.34 2.76
C ARG A 163 -5.32 19.98 3.71
N ILE A 164 -5.69 19.48 4.87
CA ILE A 164 -4.78 19.22 5.98
C ILE A 164 -4.90 17.76 6.38
N VAL A 165 -3.77 17.10 6.44
CA VAL A 165 -3.64 15.75 6.96
C VAL A 165 -3.49 15.84 8.46
N LYS A 166 -4.47 15.33 9.22
CA LYS A 166 -4.37 15.33 10.68
C LYS A 166 -3.21 14.45 11.13
N GLN A 167 -2.19 15.07 11.72
CA GLN A 167 -1.00 14.41 12.24
C GLN A 167 -0.83 14.77 13.72
N GLU A 168 -0.81 13.75 14.58
CA GLU A 168 -0.49 13.92 15.99
C GLU A 168 1.01 13.74 16.19
N GLN A 169 1.65 14.66 16.93
CA GLN A 169 3.10 14.79 17.09
C GLN A 169 3.84 13.51 17.57
N TYR A 170 3.11 12.49 18.02
CA TYR A 170 3.63 11.23 18.55
C TYR A 170 2.97 9.95 17.99
N ALA A 171 2.01 10.06 17.08
CA ALA A 171 1.37 8.91 16.46
C ALA A 171 2.06 8.59 15.12
N ASN A 172 2.40 7.33 14.88
CA ASN A 172 2.78 6.90 13.53
C ASN A 172 1.49 6.89 12.69
N ASP A 173 1.24 7.99 12.00
CA ASP A 173 -0.01 8.30 11.31
C ASP A 173 -0.07 7.71 9.91
N LYS A 174 0.95 6.97 9.47
CA LYS A 174 1.02 6.39 8.13
C LYS A 174 0.33 5.04 8.06
N GLN A 175 -0.69 4.95 7.22
CA GLN A 175 -1.30 3.70 6.77
C GLN A 175 -1.02 3.51 5.29
N ILE A 176 -1.39 2.36 4.77
CA ILE A 176 -1.48 2.13 3.33
C ILE A 176 -2.92 1.85 2.98
N ILE A 177 -3.39 2.56 1.97
CA ILE A 177 -4.71 2.35 1.38
C ILE A 177 -4.50 1.68 0.03
N CYS A 178 -5.23 0.60 -0.21
CA CYS A 178 -5.34 0.02 -1.53
C CYS A 178 -6.77 -0.40 -1.84
N TYR A 179 -7.05 -0.60 -3.13
CA TYR A 179 -8.32 -1.10 -3.60
C TYR A 179 -8.11 -2.47 -4.23
N ILE A 180 -8.83 -3.45 -3.72
CA ILE A 180 -8.74 -4.84 -4.19
C ILE A 180 -10.11 -5.34 -4.63
N PRO A 181 -10.19 -6.24 -5.64
CA PRO A 181 -11.45 -6.83 -6.05
C PRO A 181 -12.17 -7.48 -4.87
N ALA A 182 -13.50 -7.32 -4.80
CA ALA A 182 -14.31 -7.91 -3.71
C ALA A 182 -14.17 -9.44 -3.61
N SER A 183 -13.88 -10.13 -4.74
CA SER A 183 -13.58 -11.56 -4.76
C SER A 183 -12.31 -11.93 -3.99
N THR A 184 -11.28 -11.10 -4.10
CA THR A 184 -10.02 -11.25 -3.37
C THR A 184 -10.20 -10.91 -1.90
N ALA A 185 -10.93 -9.83 -1.59
CA ALA A 185 -11.20 -9.40 -0.23
C ALA A 185 -11.89 -10.47 0.63
N LYS A 186 -12.75 -11.31 0.03
CA LYS A 186 -13.40 -12.46 0.72
C LYS A 186 -12.41 -13.47 1.30
N LYS A 187 -11.19 -13.56 0.77
CA LYS A 187 -10.14 -14.46 1.29
C LYS A 187 -9.34 -13.82 2.43
N LEU A 188 -9.44 -12.51 2.58
CA LEU A 188 -8.66 -11.74 3.54
C LEU A 188 -9.39 -11.60 4.86
N LYS A 189 -8.63 -11.40 5.93
CA LYS A 189 -9.14 -11.11 7.27
C LYS A 189 -8.28 -10.04 7.93
N GLU A 190 -8.91 -9.25 8.79
CA GLU A 190 -8.19 -8.31 9.64
C GLU A 190 -7.12 -9.06 10.47
N GLY A 191 -5.97 -8.42 10.66
CA GLY A 191 -4.81 -8.99 11.33
C GLY A 191 -3.86 -9.80 10.45
N MET A 192 -4.21 -10.12 9.19
CA MET A 192 -3.27 -10.78 8.27
C MET A 192 -2.01 -9.93 8.04
N GLU A 193 -0.86 -10.60 7.92
CA GLU A 193 0.42 -9.95 7.66
C GLU A 193 0.49 -9.45 6.21
N VAL A 194 0.98 -8.22 6.06
CA VAL A 194 1.20 -7.57 4.79
C VAL A 194 2.65 -7.15 4.70
N GLN A 195 3.30 -7.51 3.60
CA GLN A 195 4.66 -7.13 3.29
C GLN A 195 4.60 -6.00 2.26
N VAL A 196 5.15 -4.84 2.62
CA VAL A 196 5.01 -3.61 1.82
C VAL A 196 6.39 -3.15 1.36
N SER A 197 6.56 -2.88 0.07
CA SER A 197 7.78 -2.31 -0.50
C SER A 197 7.46 -1.07 -1.31
N PRO A 198 8.14 0.08 -1.10
CA PRO A 198 7.98 1.26 -1.94
C PRO A 198 8.38 0.97 -3.39
N ASP A 199 7.70 1.54 -4.38
CA ASP A 199 7.99 1.26 -5.78
C ASP A 199 9.39 1.74 -6.21
N PHE A 200 9.87 2.84 -5.63
CA PHE A 200 11.22 3.36 -5.88
C PHE A 200 12.34 2.57 -5.19
N ALA A 201 12.01 1.65 -4.28
CA ALA A 201 12.97 0.91 -3.46
C ALA A 201 12.76 -0.60 -3.63
N PRO A 202 13.50 -1.25 -4.55
CA PRO A 202 13.35 -2.67 -4.84
C PRO A 202 13.49 -3.54 -3.60
N ARG A 203 12.57 -4.51 -3.44
CA ARG A 203 12.50 -5.39 -2.27
C ARG A 203 13.75 -6.26 -2.12
N GLU A 204 14.40 -6.60 -3.22
CA GLU A 204 15.62 -7.41 -3.26
C GLU A 204 16.80 -6.70 -2.61
N GLU A 205 16.81 -5.36 -2.64
CA GLU A 205 17.89 -4.54 -2.09
C GLU A 205 17.55 -3.98 -0.70
N TYR A 206 16.34 -3.43 -0.54
CA TYR A 206 15.92 -2.71 0.66
C TYR A 206 15.01 -3.51 1.59
N GLY A 207 14.56 -4.70 1.18
CA GLY A 207 13.60 -5.49 1.92
C GLY A 207 12.18 -4.93 1.85
N TYR A 208 11.38 -5.23 2.86
CA TYR A 208 9.98 -4.81 2.96
C TYR A 208 9.65 -4.34 4.37
N MET A 209 8.69 -3.43 4.46
CA MET A 209 8.06 -3.02 5.70
C MET A 209 7.02 -4.05 6.13
N LEU A 210 6.97 -4.35 7.42
CA LEU A 210 5.99 -5.28 7.99
C LEU A 210 4.72 -4.51 8.37
N GLY A 211 3.55 -4.98 7.95
CA GLY A 211 2.27 -4.38 8.28
C GLY A 211 1.18 -5.42 8.55
N ASN A 212 0.02 -4.95 9.01
CA ASN A 212 -1.15 -5.78 9.24
C ASN A 212 -2.43 -5.14 8.67
N ILE A 213 -3.35 -5.98 8.20
CA ILE A 213 -4.67 -5.51 7.76
C ILE A 213 -5.43 -4.99 8.97
N THR A 214 -5.85 -3.72 8.93
CA THR A 214 -6.63 -3.10 10.01
C THR A 214 -8.11 -3.00 9.68
N ASN A 215 -8.46 -2.81 8.41
CA ASN A 215 -9.84 -2.74 7.99
C ASN A 215 -10.04 -3.19 6.54
N ILE A 216 -11.15 -3.88 6.30
CA ILE A 216 -11.59 -4.31 4.97
C ILE A 216 -12.98 -3.73 4.70
N GLY A 217 -13.10 -2.91 3.67
CA GLY A 217 -14.35 -2.34 3.21
C GLY A 217 -15.35 -3.42 2.77
N THR A 218 -16.61 -3.20 3.08
CA THR A 218 -17.71 -4.13 2.74
C THR A 218 -18.50 -3.69 1.51
N TYR A 219 -18.28 -2.46 1.05
CA TYR A 219 -18.96 -1.87 -0.10
C TYR A 219 -17.96 -1.49 -1.19
N PRO A 220 -18.34 -1.64 -2.48
CA PRO A 220 -17.52 -1.18 -3.58
C PRO A 220 -17.32 0.33 -3.51
N VAL A 221 -16.10 0.76 -3.76
CA VAL A 221 -15.71 2.18 -3.66
C VAL A 221 -15.89 2.83 -5.03
N SER A 222 -16.48 4.02 -5.07
CA SER A 222 -16.57 4.83 -6.28
C SER A 222 -15.34 5.72 -6.47
N GLU A 223 -15.11 6.21 -7.68
CA GLU A 223 -14.02 7.17 -7.95
C GLU A 223 -14.13 8.44 -7.07
N ALA A 224 -15.36 8.92 -6.84
CA ALA A 224 -15.61 10.08 -5.96
C ALA A 224 -15.19 9.81 -4.51
N ASP A 225 -15.40 8.59 -4.01
CA ASP A 225 -14.97 8.20 -2.67
C ASP A 225 -13.45 8.14 -2.57
N VAL A 226 -12.76 7.61 -3.59
CA VAL A 226 -11.29 7.60 -3.65
C VAL A 226 -10.72 9.01 -3.66
N LEU A 227 -11.27 9.90 -4.50
CA LEU A 227 -10.87 11.31 -4.54
C LEU A 227 -11.08 12.00 -3.19
N SER A 228 -12.17 11.68 -2.48
CA SER A 228 -12.47 12.24 -1.17
C SER A 228 -11.52 11.73 -0.09
N ALA A 229 -11.17 10.44 -0.13
CA ALA A 229 -10.27 9.81 0.82
C ALA A 229 -8.82 10.32 0.65
N VAL A 230 -8.37 10.42 -0.59
CA VAL A 230 -6.97 10.72 -0.93
C VAL A 230 -6.71 12.24 -1.10
N GLY A 231 -7.77 13.02 -1.35
CA GLY A 231 -7.73 14.50 -1.37
C GLY A 231 -7.08 15.15 -2.58
N SER A 232 -6.48 14.37 -3.50
CA SER A 232 -5.88 14.85 -4.75
C SER A 232 -6.14 13.87 -5.90
N GLN A 233 -6.43 14.42 -7.08
CA GLN A 233 -6.64 13.64 -8.30
C GLN A 233 -5.39 12.86 -8.72
N GLN A 234 -4.20 13.44 -8.56
CA GLN A 234 -2.94 12.80 -8.96
C GLN A 234 -2.68 11.49 -8.22
N TYR A 235 -3.04 11.43 -6.94
CA TYR A 235 -2.90 10.21 -6.15
C TYR A 235 -4.04 9.23 -6.42
N ALA A 236 -5.25 9.73 -6.73
CA ALA A 236 -6.39 8.89 -7.06
C ALA A 236 -6.19 8.12 -8.38
N GLU A 237 -5.54 8.71 -9.39
CA GLU A 237 -5.33 8.08 -10.71
C GLU A 237 -4.59 6.72 -10.63
N GLY A 238 -3.59 6.60 -9.76
CA GLY A 238 -2.86 5.35 -9.52
C GLY A 238 -3.63 4.31 -8.68
N LEU A 239 -4.72 4.75 -8.04
CA LEU A 239 -5.52 3.97 -7.10
C LEU A 239 -6.94 3.70 -7.60
N LEU A 240 -7.27 4.10 -8.84
CA LEU A 240 -8.62 3.96 -9.35
C LEU A 240 -9.05 2.48 -9.28
N PRO A 241 -10.15 2.19 -8.55
CA PRO A 241 -10.59 0.83 -8.34
C PRO A 241 -11.00 0.22 -9.69
N LYS A 242 -10.46 -0.95 -10.00
CA LYS A 242 -11.05 -1.80 -11.05
C LYS A 242 -12.47 -2.18 -10.63
N GLU A 243 -13.37 -2.47 -11.56
CA GLU A 243 -14.79 -2.74 -11.27
C GLU A 243 -14.98 -3.62 -10.01
N ASN A 244 -15.87 -3.17 -9.11
CA ASN A 244 -16.23 -3.87 -7.86
C ASN A 244 -15.04 -4.10 -6.89
N SER A 245 -14.23 -3.08 -6.65
CA SER A 245 -13.17 -3.12 -5.63
C SER A 245 -13.61 -2.52 -4.30
N VAL A 246 -13.11 -3.09 -3.21
CA VAL A 246 -13.30 -2.58 -1.85
C VAL A 246 -12.02 -1.94 -1.33
N GLU A 247 -12.16 -0.97 -0.43
CA GLU A 247 -11.03 -0.37 0.27
C GLU A 247 -10.40 -1.37 1.24
N LEU A 248 -9.08 -1.44 1.28
CA LEU A 248 -8.32 -2.20 2.25
C LEU A 248 -7.30 -1.27 2.91
N ARG A 249 -7.31 -1.23 4.24
CA ARG A 249 -6.38 -0.44 5.05
C ARG A 249 -5.39 -1.33 5.76
N VAL A 250 -4.12 -0.94 5.70
CA VAL A 250 -2.99 -1.65 6.30
C VAL A 250 -2.22 -0.69 7.19
N ASN A 251 -1.98 -1.07 8.45
CA ASN A 251 -1.04 -0.35 9.32
C ASN A 251 0.36 -0.91 9.18
N LEU A 252 1.35 -0.03 9.22
CA LEU A 252 2.75 -0.42 9.34
C LEU A 252 3.09 -0.70 10.80
N THR A 253 3.89 -1.74 11.02
CA THR A 253 4.39 -2.12 12.34
C THR A 253 5.43 -1.11 12.79
N ILE A 254 5.25 -0.56 13.99
CA ILE A 254 6.16 0.44 14.56
C ILE A 254 7.39 -0.28 15.11
N ASP A 255 8.56 0.25 14.79
CA ASP A 255 9.83 -0.14 15.40
C ASP A 255 10.48 1.11 16.00
N PRO A 256 10.49 1.28 17.34
CA PRO A 256 11.05 2.47 17.99
C PRO A 256 12.55 2.69 17.71
N ASP A 257 13.28 1.63 17.38
CA ASP A 257 14.73 1.67 17.19
C ASP A 257 15.12 2.06 15.75
N SER A 258 14.18 1.96 14.81
CA SER A 258 14.36 2.33 13.40
C SER A 258 14.29 3.86 13.20
N PRO A 259 15.22 4.48 12.44
CA PRO A 259 15.18 5.90 12.10
C PRO A 259 13.84 6.39 11.51
N ASN A 260 13.17 5.57 10.70
CA ASN A 260 11.86 5.90 10.13
C ASN A 260 10.67 5.36 10.95
N LYS A 261 10.93 4.84 12.15
CA LYS A 261 9.94 4.29 13.12
C LYS A 261 9.10 3.14 12.59
N ILE A 262 9.54 2.48 11.52
CA ILE A 262 8.84 1.37 10.87
C ILE A 262 9.73 0.14 10.93
N LYS A 263 9.11 -1.02 11.15
CA LYS A 263 9.79 -2.31 11.14
C LYS A 263 10.09 -2.76 9.71
N TRP A 264 11.37 -2.88 9.38
CA TRP A 264 11.84 -3.39 8.09
C TRP A 264 12.40 -4.80 8.20
N SER A 265 12.31 -5.56 7.11
CA SER A 265 12.98 -6.86 7.01
C SER A 265 14.49 -6.74 6.78
N ASN A 266 14.97 -5.56 6.39
CA ASN A 266 16.36 -5.29 6.06
C ASN A 266 16.74 -3.88 6.56
N PRO A 267 17.84 -3.73 7.34
CA PRO A 267 18.25 -2.45 7.90
C PRO A 267 18.48 -1.33 6.88
N LYS A 268 18.80 -1.66 5.62
CA LYS A 268 18.95 -0.65 4.56
C LYS A 268 17.68 0.19 4.36
N GLY A 269 16.50 -0.44 4.47
CA GLY A 269 15.21 0.22 4.28
C GLY A 269 14.86 1.23 5.39
N GLU A 270 15.44 1.07 6.58
CA GLU A 270 15.15 1.93 7.74
C GLU A 270 15.61 3.38 7.55
N ASN A 271 16.56 3.62 6.65
CA ASN A 271 17.07 4.96 6.32
C ASN A 271 16.30 5.65 5.18
N LEU A 272 15.30 4.99 4.59
CA LEU A 272 14.50 5.57 3.53
C LEU A 272 13.52 6.62 4.07
N GLN A 273 13.44 7.75 3.38
CA GLN A 273 12.43 8.77 3.64
C GLN A 273 11.13 8.39 2.92
N LEU A 274 10.10 8.08 3.70
CA LEU A 274 8.77 7.73 3.18
C LEU A 274 7.86 8.95 3.27
N THR A 275 7.30 9.36 2.15
CA THR A 275 6.39 10.51 2.06
C THR A 275 4.95 10.03 1.85
N ILE A 276 3.97 10.85 2.23
CA ILE A 276 2.57 10.61 1.87
C ILE A 276 2.46 10.65 0.34
N GLY A 277 1.67 9.74 -0.23
CA GLY A 277 1.53 9.62 -1.69
C GLY A 277 2.57 8.71 -2.34
N THR A 278 3.47 8.09 -1.59
CA THR A 278 4.38 7.07 -2.14
C THR A 278 3.63 5.81 -2.53
N ASP A 279 3.76 5.41 -3.79
CA ASP A 279 3.26 4.13 -4.30
C ASP A 279 4.04 2.95 -3.71
N CYS A 280 3.29 1.93 -3.31
CA CYS A 280 3.79 0.76 -2.64
C CYS A 280 3.21 -0.51 -3.27
N ASN A 281 4.10 -1.48 -3.47
CA ASN A 281 3.73 -2.84 -3.82
C ASN A 281 3.52 -3.64 -2.53
N MET A 282 2.42 -4.38 -2.44
CA MET A 282 2.05 -5.15 -1.27
C MET A 282 1.89 -6.63 -1.60
N VAL A 283 2.35 -7.46 -0.69
CA VAL A 283 2.14 -8.91 -0.70
C VAL A 283 1.46 -9.29 0.61
N ILE A 284 0.17 -9.62 0.51
CA ILE A 284 -0.66 -10.03 1.64
C ILE A 284 -0.52 -11.54 1.81
N VAL A 285 -0.04 -11.99 2.98
CA VAL A 285 0.19 -13.40 3.26
C VAL A 285 -1.09 -14.00 3.85
N ILE A 286 -1.79 -14.83 3.07
CA ILE A 286 -3.05 -15.44 3.50
C ILE A 286 -2.77 -16.65 4.40
N LYS A 287 -1.97 -17.58 3.89
CA LYS A 287 -1.61 -18.81 4.58
C LYS A 287 -0.36 -19.42 3.95
N ASN A 288 0.47 -20.03 4.79
CA ASN A 288 1.56 -20.87 4.33
C ASN A 288 1.05 -22.31 4.19
N TYR A 289 1.08 -22.85 2.97
CA TYR A 289 0.77 -24.26 2.71
C TYR A 289 2.05 -25.08 2.69
N LYS A 290 1.96 -26.33 3.13
CA LYS A 290 3.02 -27.30 2.86
C LYS A 290 2.83 -27.86 1.45
N PRO A 291 3.89 -28.08 0.65
CA PRO A 291 3.75 -28.52 -0.73
C PRO A 291 2.87 -29.78 -0.91
N TYR A 292 2.85 -30.70 0.06
CA TYR A 292 1.98 -31.88 0.00
C TYR A 292 0.48 -31.54 0.02
N GLU A 293 0.07 -30.43 0.64
CA GLU A 293 -1.34 -30.02 0.76
C GLU A 293 -1.94 -29.50 -0.56
N LEU A 294 -1.11 -29.26 -1.58
CA LEU A 294 -1.55 -28.76 -2.89
C LEU A 294 -1.70 -29.88 -3.93
N VAL A 295 -1.17 -31.07 -3.66
CA VAL A 295 -1.12 -32.20 -4.60
C VAL A 295 -2.20 -33.26 -4.30
N PHE A 296 -2.71 -33.28 -3.06
CA PHE A 296 -3.74 -34.21 -2.57
C PHE A 296 -4.94 -33.42 -2.04
#